data_AF-A0A1I2M1A6-F1
#
_entry.id   AF-A0A1I2M1A6-F1
#
_cell.length_a   1.000
_cell.length_b   1.000
_cell.length_c   1.000
_cell.angle_alpha   90.00
_cell.angle_beta   90.00
_cell.angle_gamma   90.00
#
_symmetry.space_group_name_H-M   'P 1'
#
loop_
_entity.id
_entity.type
_entity.pdbx_description
1 polymer ?
#
loop_
_entity_poly.entity_id
_entity_poly.type
_entity_poly.pdbx_seq_one_letter_code
_entity_poly.pdbx_strand_id
1 'polypeptide(L)'
;MKRVDEVLLWLFVINLGIAFGAGIYEARIVIPGFADAPPDTWPNTGLLFWVYVTTGPLTLLTLANTHAALRSRGPQRKWHLAAVGLLIVERLATFSYFIPTMAGLMGAEGLSQGEIAAA
;
A
#
# COMPACT_ATOMS: atom_id res chain seq x y z
N MET A 1 -15.28 6.26 24.83
CA MET A 1 -14.19 6.04 23.85
C MET A 1 -14.12 4.61 23.29
N LYS A 2 -14.52 3.54 24.00
CA LYS A 2 -14.48 2.15 23.50
C LYS A 2 -15.00 1.92 22.07
N ARG A 3 -16.08 2.59 21.67
CA ARG A 3 -16.66 2.44 20.31
C ARG A 3 -15.77 2.99 19.18
N VAL A 4 -14.99 4.04 19.43
CA VAL A 4 -14.17 4.65 18.37
C VAL A 4 -12.95 3.79 18.09
N ASP A 5 -12.27 3.30 19.12
CA ASP A 5 -11.10 2.43 18.98
C ASP A 5 -11.47 1.13 18.26
N GLU A 6 -12.64 0.56 18.59
CA GLU A 6 -13.17 -0.63 17.94
C GLU A 6 -13.53 -0.37 16.47
N VAL A 7 -14.17 0.75 16.14
CA VAL A 7 -14.44 1.14 14.76
C VAL A 7 -13.14 1.35 13.98
N LEU A 8 -12.14 2.03 14.54
CA LEU A 8 -10.85 2.25 13.89
C LEU A 8 -10.12 0.94 13.63
N LEU A 9 -10.16 0.00 14.57
CA LEU A 9 -9.58 -1.32 14.41
C LEU A 9 -10.30 -2.11 13.30
N TRP A 10 -11.63 -2.09 13.27
CA TRP A 10 -12.38 -2.77 12.22
C TRP A 10 -12.17 -2.16 10.84
N LEU A 11 -12.14 -0.82 10.74
CA LEU A 11 -11.80 -0.15 9.48
C LEU A 11 -10.41 -0.54 9.00
N PHE A 12 -9.45 -0.67 9.93
CA PHE A 12 -8.10 -1.13 9.61
C PHE A 12 -8.08 -2.57 9.11
N VAL A 13 -8.79 -3.49 9.78
CA VAL A 13 -8.93 -4.89 9.36
C VAL A 13 -9.59 -4.99 7.98
N ILE A 14 -10.68 -4.27 7.76
CA ILE A 14 -11.41 -4.27 6.49
C ILE A 14 -10.52 -3.72 5.37
N ASN A 15 -9.83 -2.59 5.59
CA ASN A 15 -8.96 -2.00 4.58
C ASN A 15 -7.80 -2.94 4.21
N LEU A 16 -7.20 -3.63 5.19
CA LEU A 16 -6.16 -4.62 4.92
C LEU A 16 -6.68 -5.81 4.11
N GLY A 17 -7.89 -6.28 4.43
CA GLY A 17 -8.56 -7.33 3.63
C GLY A 17 -8.80 -6.90 2.18
N ILE A 18 -9.26 -5.67 1.97
CA ILE A 18 -9.45 -5.10 0.63
C ILE A 18 -8.11 -5.00 -0.10
N ALA A 19 -7.06 -4.46 0.54
CA ALA A 19 -5.73 -4.34 -0.05
C ALA A 19 -5.13 -5.70 -0.43
N PHE A 20 -5.33 -6.72 0.40
CA PHE A 20 -4.89 -8.07 0.09
C PHE A 20 -5.64 -8.66 -1.12
N GLY A 21 -6.98 -8.61 -1.10
CA GLY A 21 -7.80 -9.12 -2.20
C GLY A 21 -7.53 -8.40 -3.51
N ALA A 22 -7.26 -7.10 -3.43
CA ALA A 22 -6.85 -6.29 -4.55
C ALA A 22 -5.51 -6.71 -5.17
N GLY A 23 -4.50 -7.01 -4.35
CA GLY A 23 -3.22 -7.52 -4.85
C GLY A 23 -3.39 -8.86 -5.57
N ILE A 24 -4.27 -9.74 -5.06
CA ILE A 24 -4.63 -10.97 -5.77
C ILE A 24 -5.33 -10.67 -7.10
N TYR A 25 -6.31 -9.76 -7.09
CA TYR A 25 -7.04 -9.38 -8.30
C TYR A 25 -6.12 -8.79 -9.36
N GLU A 26 -5.22 -7.90 -8.97
CA GLU A 26 -4.23 -7.31 -9.87
C GLU A 26 -3.33 -8.39 -10.47
N ALA A 27 -2.75 -9.26 -9.64
CA ALA A 27 -1.84 -10.31 -10.09
C ALA A 27 -2.50 -11.38 -10.97
N ARG A 28 -3.78 -11.69 -10.73
CA ARG A 28 -4.48 -12.80 -11.39
C ARG A 28 -5.34 -12.38 -12.57
N ILE A 29 -5.83 -11.14 -12.59
CA ILE A 29 -6.79 -10.67 -13.58
C ILE A 29 -6.22 -9.49 -14.35
N VAL A 30 -5.77 -8.43 -13.67
CA VAL A 30 -5.31 -7.21 -14.34
C VAL A 30 -4.04 -7.47 -15.14
N ILE A 31 -2.96 -7.91 -14.50
CA ILE A 31 -1.65 -8.11 -15.16
C ILE A 31 -1.76 -9.09 -16.34
N PRO A 32 -2.37 -10.28 -16.20
CA PRO A 32 -2.52 -11.20 -17.33
C PRO A 32 -3.38 -10.63 -18.48
N GLY A 33 -4.34 -9.74 -18.17
CA GLY A 33 -5.19 -9.11 -19.19
C GLY A 33 -4.44 -8.17 -20.14
N PHE A 34 -3.25 -7.71 -19.77
CA PHE A 34 -2.40 -6.87 -20.61
C PHE A 34 -1.16 -7.59 -21.14
N ALA A 35 -1.06 -8.92 -20.96
CA ALA A 35 0.15 -9.69 -21.31
C ALA A 35 0.56 -9.57 -22.79
N ASP A 36 -0.41 -9.43 -23.70
CA ASP A 36 -0.18 -9.27 -25.14
C ASP A 36 -0.10 -7.80 -25.59
N ALA A 37 -0.30 -6.84 -24.68
CA ALA A 37 -0.32 -5.42 -24.98
C ALA A 37 1.07 -4.79 -24.77
N PRO A 38 1.48 -3.83 -25.62
CA PRO A 38 2.73 -3.09 -25.43
C PRO A 38 2.79 -2.44 -24.03
N PRO A 39 3.93 -2.47 -23.32
CA PRO A 39 4.04 -1.96 -21.94
C PRO A 39 3.60 -0.50 -21.75
N ASP A 40 3.82 0.36 -22.74
CA ASP A 40 3.42 1.77 -22.76
C ASP A 40 1.89 1.97 -22.76
N THR A 41 1.14 0.92 -23.10
CA THR A 41 -0.33 0.93 -23.07
C THR A 41 -0.90 0.42 -21.74
N TRP A 42 -0.05 -0.08 -20.83
CA TRP A 42 -0.51 -0.62 -19.56
C TRP A 42 -1.04 0.49 -18.65
N PRO A 43 -2.15 0.25 -17.94
CA PRO A 43 -2.69 1.22 -17.01
C PRO A 43 -1.74 1.39 -15.81
N ASN A 44 -1.56 2.64 -15.36
CA ASN A 44 -0.90 2.92 -14.09
C ASN A 44 -1.84 2.51 -12.94
N THR A 45 -1.78 1.25 -12.53
CA THR A 45 -2.56 0.69 -11.42
C THR A 45 -2.23 1.37 -10.08
N GLY A 46 -1.00 1.90 -9.95
CA GLY A 46 -0.59 2.73 -8.82
C GLY A 46 -1.54 3.91 -8.57
N LEU A 47 -1.82 4.67 -9.63
CA LEU A 47 -2.68 5.86 -9.57
C LEU A 47 -4.17 5.54 -9.67
N LEU A 48 -4.54 4.56 -10.50
CA LEU A 48 -5.94 4.22 -10.71
C LEU A 48 -6.55 3.48 -9.53
N PHE A 49 -5.72 2.75 -8.78
CA PHE A 49 -6.20 1.79 -7.81
C PHE A 49 -5.51 1.94 -6.45
N TRP A 50 -4.17 1.80 -6.40
CA TRP A 50 -3.45 1.70 -5.13
C TRP A 50 -3.44 3.00 -4.31
N VAL A 51 -3.52 4.16 -4.96
CA VAL A 51 -3.62 5.43 -4.24
C VAL A 51 -4.89 5.48 -3.36
N TYR A 52 -5.98 4.87 -3.83
CA TYR A 52 -7.29 4.85 -3.19
C TYR A 52 -7.51 3.67 -2.25
N VAL A 53 -6.66 2.64 -2.28
CA VAL A 53 -6.80 1.46 -1.40
C VAL A 53 -5.77 1.44 -0.29
N THR A 54 -4.54 1.89 -0.56
CA THR A 54 -3.47 1.88 0.43
C THR A 54 -2.92 3.28 0.71
N THR A 55 -2.42 3.99 -0.31
CA THR A 55 -1.62 5.22 -0.08
C THR A 55 -2.36 6.26 0.75
N GLY A 56 -3.63 6.56 0.42
CA GLY A 56 -4.47 7.44 1.23
C GLY A 56 -5.05 6.71 2.47
N PRO A 57 -6.02 5.80 2.28
CA PRO A 57 -6.80 5.26 3.40
C PRO A 57 -5.98 4.49 4.43
N LEU A 58 -5.07 3.61 3.99
CA LEU A 58 -4.27 2.81 4.92
C LEU A 58 -3.30 3.67 5.71
N THR A 59 -2.75 4.74 5.12
CA THR A 59 -1.89 5.69 5.85
C THR A 59 -2.67 6.41 6.94
N LEU A 60 -3.85 6.94 6.61
CA LEU A 60 -4.71 7.61 7.60
C LEU A 60 -5.14 6.65 8.71
N LEU A 61 -5.55 5.44 8.35
CA LEU A 61 -5.93 4.40 9.30
C LEU A 61 -4.75 3.94 10.16
N THR A 62 -3.53 3.90 9.61
CA THR A 62 -2.31 3.58 10.37
C THR A 62 -2.02 4.64 11.42
N LEU A 63 -2.11 5.93 11.06
CA LEU A 63 -1.91 7.03 12.00
C LEU A 63 -2.99 7.04 13.10
N ALA A 64 -4.26 6.88 12.71
CA ALA A 64 -5.38 6.83 13.65
C ALA A 64 -5.28 5.62 14.59
N ASN A 65 -4.93 4.43 14.06
CA ASN A 65 -4.76 3.23 14.87
C ASN A 65 -3.51 3.31 15.75
N THR A 66 -2.44 3.98 15.32
CA THR A 66 -1.26 4.21 16.17
C THR A 66 -1.66 5.02 17.40
N HIS A 67 -2.42 6.10 17.21
CA HIS A 67 -2.94 6.90 18.31
C HIS A 67 -3.85 6.08 19.25
N ALA A 68 -4.78 5.31 18.69
CA ALA A 68 -5.66 4.44 19.46
C ALA A 68 -4.88 3.36 20.24
N ALA A 69 -3.93 2.69 19.59
CA ALA A 69 -3.12 1.63 20.19
C ALA A 69 -2.28 2.14 21.38
N LEU A 70 -1.69 3.33 21.25
CA LEU A 70 -0.93 3.96 22.33
C LEU A 70 -1.78 4.26 23.57
N ARG A 71 -3.07 4.58 23.38
CA ARG A 71 -4.02 4.87 24.46
C ARG A 71 -4.81 3.65 24.96
N SER A 72 -4.79 2.55 24.22
CA SER A 72 -5.49 1.32 24.58
C SER A 72 -4.99 0.77 25.92
N ARG A 73 -5.90 0.16 26.69
CA ARG A 73 -5.61 -0.52 27.97
C ARG A 73 -6.28 -1.89 27.95
N GLY A 74 -5.55 -2.92 28.36
CA GLY A 74 -6.05 -4.29 28.45
C GLY A 74 -5.20 -5.33 27.70
N PRO A 75 -5.62 -6.60 27.71
CA PRO A 75 -4.82 -7.72 27.20
C PRO A 75 -4.46 -7.60 25.71
N GLN A 76 -5.33 -6.96 24.93
CA GLN A 76 -5.19 -6.84 23.47
C GLN A 76 -4.19 -5.76 23.02
N ARG A 77 -3.75 -4.89 23.94
CA ARG A 77 -2.86 -3.75 23.63
C ARG A 77 -1.58 -4.17 22.91
N LYS A 78 -0.97 -5.29 23.32
CA LYS A 78 0.29 -5.77 22.70
C LYS A 78 0.09 -6.12 21.23
N TRP A 79 -1.03 -6.76 20.89
CA TRP A 79 -1.38 -7.12 19.52
C TRP A 79 -1.70 -5.88 18.68
N HIS A 80 -2.42 -4.92 19.24
CA HIS A 80 -2.72 -3.68 18.53
C HIS A 80 -1.44 -2.89 18.23
N LEU A 81 -0.53 -2.77 19.20
CA LEU A 81 0.78 -2.14 19.01
C LEU A 81 1.66 -2.87 18.00
N ALA A 82 1.68 -4.21 18.01
CA ALA A 82 2.43 -4.99 17.04
C ALA A 82 1.90 -4.78 15.62
N ALA A 83 0.56 -4.78 15.45
CA ALA A 83 -0.08 -4.58 14.15
C ALA A 83 0.24 -3.19 13.58
N VAL A 84 0.12 -2.12 14.37
CA VAL A 84 0.47 -0.77 13.91
C VAL A 84 1.97 -0.61 13.68
N GLY A 85 2.81 -1.25 14.50
CA GLY A 85 4.26 -1.25 14.31
C GLY A 85 4.67 -1.86 12.99
N LEU A 86 4.11 -3.03 12.64
CA LEU A 86 4.33 -3.66 11.34
C LEU A 86 3.88 -2.76 10.19
N LEU A 87 2.71 -2.13 10.31
CA LEU A 87 2.20 -1.25 9.26
C LEU A 87 3.02 0.03 9.14
N ILE A 88 3.55 0.60 10.23
CA ILE A 88 4.47 1.74 10.14
C ILE A 88 5.71 1.36 9.33
N VAL A 89 6.33 0.20 9.60
CA VAL A 89 7.49 -0.28 8.84
C VAL A 89 7.15 -0.44 7.36
N GLU A 90 6.00 -1.03 7.07
CA GLU A 90 5.53 -1.24 5.71
C GLU A 90 5.20 0.08 4.99
N ARG A 91 4.59 1.06 5.67
CA ARG A 91 4.37 2.41 5.14
C ARG A 91 5.69 3.12 4.87
N LEU A 92 6.67 3.02 5.78
CA LEU A 92 8.00 3.60 5.58
C LEU A 92 8.68 3.00 4.34
N ALA A 93 8.66 1.67 4.19
CA ALA A 93 9.19 1.01 3.00
C ALA A 93 8.45 1.46 1.72
N THR A 94 7.13 1.61 1.79
CA THR A 94 6.33 2.08 0.65
C THR A 94 6.74 3.48 0.20
N PHE A 95 6.82 4.44 1.12
CA PHE A 95 7.09 5.84 0.79
C PHE A 95 8.58 6.12 0.50
N SER A 96 9.50 5.41 1.15
CA SER A 96 10.94 5.65 0.99
C SER A 96 11.58 4.85 -0.15
N TYR A 97 11.01 3.70 -0.51
CA TYR A 97 11.59 2.81 -1.51
C TYR A 97 10.63 2.51 -2.66
N PHE A 98 9.46 1.93 -2.38
CA PHE A 98 8.58 1.41 -3.44
C PHE A 98 8.08 2.51 -4.40
N ILE A 99 7.45 3.56 -3.87
CA ILE A 99 6.90 4.65 -4.69
C ILE A 99 8.01 5.36 -5.49
N PRO A 100 9.15 5.79 -4.89
CA PRO A 100 10.24 6.38 -5.64
C PRO A 100 10.82 5.46 -6.72
N THR A 101 10.99 4.17 -6.41
CA THR A 101 11.54 3.20 -7.37
C THR A 101 10.61 3.01 -8.55
N MET A 102 9.31 2.82 -8.31
CA MET A 102 8.32 2.67 -9.38
C MET A 102 8.23 3.94 -10.23
N ALA A 103 8.21 5.12 -9.61
CA ALA A 103 8.21 6.38 -10.34
C ALA A 103 9.47 6.55 -11.21
N GLY A 104 10.63 6.12 -10.72
CA GLY A 104 11.88 6.12 -11.48
C GLY A 104 11.85 5.16 -12.66
N LEU A 105 11.35 3.92 -12.46
CA LEU A 105 11.23 2.93 -13.52
C LEU A 105 10.25 3.38 -14.62
N MET A 106 9.10 3.93 -14.24
CA MET A 106 8.13 4.48 -15.19
C MET A 106 8.66 5.72 -15.91
N GLY A 107 9.48 6.54 -15.25
CA GLY A 107 10.15 7.68 -15.89
C GLY A 107 11.28 7.28 -16.83
N ALA A 108 11.91 6.12 -16.60
CA ALA A 108 12.99 5.57 -17.42
C ALA A 108 12.51 4.87 -18.71
N GLU A 109 11.20 4.61 -18.85
CA GLU A 109 10.61 4.00 -20.06
C GLU A 109 10.83 4.81 -21.35
N GLY A 110 11.29 6.07 -21.25
CA GLY A 110 11.67 6.90 -22.39
C GLY A 110 13.15 6.87 -22.80
N LEU A 111 14.01 6.13 -22.08
CA LEU A 111 15.46 6.06 -22.36
C LEU A 111 15.81 4.80 -23.16
N SER A 112 16.62 4.96 -24.20
CA SER A 112 17.09 3.85 -25.02
C SER A 112 18.04 2.94 -24.22
N GLN A 113 18.10 1.64 -24.57
CA GLN A 113 18.99 0.65 -23.93
C GLN A 113 20.48 1.09 -23.90
N GLY A 114 20.91 1.93 -24.83
CA GLY A 114 22.26 2.51 -24.85
C GLY A 114 22.53 3.55 -23.76
N GLU A 115 21.50 4.24 -23.28
CA GLU A 115 21.60 5.23 -22.20
C GLU A 115 21.60 4.56 -20.82
N ILE A 116 20.95 3.39 -20.69
CA ILE A 116 20.95 2.58 -19.47
C ILE A 116 22.30 1.88 -19.26
N ALA A 117 22.99 1.49 -20.34
CA ALA A 117 24.30 0.83 -20.26
C ALA A 117 25.48 1.79 -19.99
N ALA A 118 25.25 3.11 -20.04
CA ALA A 118 26.28 4.14 -19.88
C ALA A 118 26.27 4.84 -18.50
N ALA A 119 25.31 4.51 -17.63
CA ALA A 119 25.19 5.00 -16.26
C ALA A 119 25.70 3.97 -15.24
#